data_AF-A0A7J5V6C0-F1
#
_entry.id   AF-A0A7J5V6C0-F1
#
_cell.length_a   1.000
_cell.length_b   1.000
_cell.length_c   1.000
_cell.angle_alpha   90.00
_cell.angle_beta   90.00
_cell.angle_gamma   90.00
#
_symmetry.space_group_name_H-M   'P 1'
#
loop_
_entity.id
_entity.type
_entity.pdbx_description
1 polymer ?
#
loop_
_entity_poly.entity_id
_entity_poly.type
_entity_poly.pdbx_seq_one_letter_code
_entity_poly.pdbx_strand_id
1 'polypeptide(L)'
;MDTQQIEKLLTHAFLKSPVSFLGVFASDRLPLPSTIEMLSPCCYVANTDASGEEGAHWVAFFHSDGNSLDFFDSFGESPYSLGFYVEKITKTRYNQVQVQSLLSDVCAHYCIFFLIHRAHGVPMRNIIAKFKSFKYSDSDSYVANFIQKLEHELKK
;
A
#
# COMPACT_ATOMS: atom_id res chain seq x y z
N MET A 1 -7.55 2.90 10.73
CA MET A 1 -6.28 3.64 10.80
C MET A 1 -6.42 4.86 9.90
N ASP A 2 -6.04 6.04 10.40
CA ASP A 2 -6.16 7.31 9.65
C ASP A 2 -4.88 7.67 8.86
N THR A 3 -4.98 8.71 8.03
CA THR A 3 -3.87 9.26 7.22
C THR A 3 -2.61 9.54 8.05
N GLN A 4 -2.75 10.17 9.22
CA GLN A 4 -1.62 10.59 10.04
C GLN A 4 -0.88 9.39 10.63
N GLN A 5 -1.63 8.36 11.04
CA GLN A 5 -1.07 7.10 11.53
C GLN A 5 -0.28 6.38 10.43
N ILE A 6 -0.85 6.25 9.23
CA ILE A 6 -0.19 5.62 8.07
C ILE A 6 1.09 6.38 7.72
N GLU A 7 0.99 7.71 7.60
CA GLU A 7 2.10 8.57 7.21
C GLU A 7 3.24 8.50 8.22
N LYS A 8 2.94 8.53 9.52
CA LYS A 8 3.96 8.40 10.58
C LYS A 8 4.68 7.05 10.52
N LEU A 9 3.94 5.95 10.38
CA LEU A 9 4.51 4.60 10.32
C LEU A 9 5.41 4.42 9.10
N LEU A 10 4.92 4.79 7.91
CA LEU A 10 5.67 4.62 6.68
C LEU A 10 6.83 5.60 6.56
N THR A 11 6.69 6.85 6.99
CA THR A 11 7.82 7.79 7.02
C THR A 11 8.97 7.22 7.83
N HIS A 12 8.69 6.71 9.04
CA HIS A 12 9.72 6.10 9.88
C HIS A 12 10.31 4.84 9.27
N ALA A 13 9.47 3.91 8.80
CA ALA A 13 9.91 2.65 8.21
C ALA A 13 10.80 2.86 6.97
N PHE A 14 10.63 3.99 6.26
CA PHE A 14 11.37 4.31 5.05
C PHE A 14 12.54 5.29 5.25
N LEU A 15 12.82 5.78 6.47
CA LEU A 15 13.90 6.76 6.75
C LEU A 15 15.29 6.37 6.21
N LYS A 16 15.59 5.07 6.14
CA LYS A 16 16.87 4.52 5.62
C LYS A 16 16.66 3.57 4.45
N SER A 17 15.47 3.59 3.86
CA SER A 17 15.14 2.75 2.71
C SER A 17 15.72 3.39 1.44
N PRO A 18 16.19 2.58 0.47
CA PRO A 18 16.49 3.09 -0.88
C PRO A 18 15.21 3.43 -1.67
N VAL A 19 14.02 3.10 -1.15
CA VAL A 19 12.73 3.45 -1.73
C VAL A 19 12.21 4.74 -1.11
N SER A 20 11.76 5.68 -1.93
CA SER A 20 11.17 6.94 -1.46
C SER A 20 9.70 6.75 -1.10
N PHE A 21 9.30 6.99 0.16
CA PHE A 21 7.89 7.08 0.51
C PHE A 21 7.38 8.50 0.19
N LEU A 22 6.41 8.62 -0.71
CA LEU A 22 5.92 9.91 -1.20
C LEU A 22 4.82 10.51 -0.33
N GLY A 23 4.16 9.70 0.50
CA GLY A 23 3.09 10.15 1.40
C GLY A 23 1.80 9.33 1.26
N VAL A 24 0.73 9.91 1.82
CA VAL A 24 -0.63 9.36 1.81
C VAL A 24 -1.54 10.35 1.09
N PHE A 25 -2.27 9.88 0.08
CA PHE A 25 -3.01 10.75 -0.84
C PHE A 25 -4.50 10.39 -0.89
N ALA A 26 -5.32 11.34 -1.32
CA ALA A 26 -6.68 11.07 -1.79
C ALA A 26 -6.64 10.68 -3.28
N SER A 27 -7.71 10.07 -3.80
CA SER A 27 -7.71 9.55 -5.19
C SER A 27 -7.58 10.63 -6.27
N ASP A 28 -7.98 11.87 -5.96
CA ASP A 28 -7.88 13.05 -6.82
C ASP A 28 -6.57 13.84 -6.64
N ARG A 29 -5.67 13.41 -5.74
CA ARG A 29 -4.42 14.11 -5.40
C ARG A 29 -3.18 13.22 -5.48
N LEU A 30 -3.17 12.26 -6.39
CA LEU A 30 -2.03 11.37 -6.57
C LEU A 30 -0.75 12.13 -6.99
N PRO A 31 0.45 11.57 -6.70
CA PRO A 31 1.70 12.14 -7.16
C PRO A 31 1.75 12.30 -8.69
N LEU A 32 2.36 13.40 -9.15
CA LEU A 32 2.54 13.64 -10.58
C LEU A 32 3.48 12.58 -11.20
N PRO A 33 3.29 12.20 -12.48
CA PRO A 33 4.17 11.24 -13.15
C PRO A 33 5.65 11.65 -13.13
N SER A 34 5.96 12.95 -13.23
CA SER A 34 7.34 13.46 -13.12
C SER A 34 7.95 13.25 -11.74
N THR A 35 7.14 13.37 -10.67
CA THR A 35 7.57 13.07 -9.30
C THR A 35 7.87 11.59 -9.14
N ILE A 36 7.01 10.72 -9.67
CA ILE A 36 7.20 9.26 -9.67
C ILE A 36 8.49 8.89 -10.40
N GLU A 37 8.70 9.42 -11.61
CA GLU A 37 9.89 9.16 -12.42
C GLU A 37 11.18 9.59 -11.70
N MET A 38 11.20 10.78 -11.12
CA MET A 38 12.37 11.34 -10.44
C MET A 38 12.73 10.61 -9.14
N LEU A 39 11.75 10.17 -8.37
CA LEU A 39 11.95 9.60 -7.03
C LEU A 39 11.93 8.07 -7.00
N SER A 40 11.69 7.42 -8.14
CA SER A 40 11.69 5.96 -8.23
C SER A 40 13.06 5.33 -7.88
N PRO A 41 13.09 4.19 -7.16
CA PRO A 41 11.93 3.44 -6.69
C PRO A 41 11.19 4.19 -5.57
N CYS A 42 9.87 4.27 -5.67
CA CYS A 42 9.05 5.02 -4.74
C CYS A 42 7.73 4.33 -4.44
N CYS A 43 7.06 4.72 -3.37
CA CYS A 43 5.75 4.20 -3.01
C CYS A 43 4.89 5.23 -2.31
N TYR A 44 3.58 4.98 -2.30
CA TYR A 44 2.60 5.76 -1.57
C TYR A 44 1.37 4.93 -1.25
N VAL A 45 0.56 5.44 -0.34
CA VAL A 45 -0.78 4.92 -0.04
C VAL A 45 -1.79 5.92 -0.57
N ALA A 46 -2.90 5.45 -1.11
CA ALA A 46 -4.01 6.31 -1.48
C ALA A 46 -5.32 5.82 -0.84
N ASN A 47 -6.18 6.77 -0.47
CA ASN A 47 -7.57 6.49 -0.24
C ASN A 47 -8.31 6.40 -1.57
N THR A 48 -9.32 5.56 -1.68
CA THR A 48 -10.20 5.50 -2.86
C THR A 48 -11.09 6.73 -3.00
N ASP A 49 -11.41 7.39 -1.89
CA ASP A 49 -12.25 8.58 -1.92
C ASP A 49 -11.45 9.83 -2.29
N ALA A 50 -12.17 10.79 -2.86
CA ALA A 50 -11.63 12.09 -3.21
C ALA A 50 -11.39 12.96 -1.97
N SER A 51 -10.57 14.00 -2.13
CA SER A 51 -10.26 14.92 -1.05
C SER A 51 -11.51 15.61 -0.50
N GLY A 52 -11.69 15.56 0.83
CA GLY A 52 -12.84 16.16 1.52
C GLY A 52 -13.94 15.16 1.92
N GLU A 53 -13.85 13.92 1.45
CA GLU A 53 -14.73 12.81 1.85
C GLU A 53 -14.15 12.03 3.05
N GLU A 54 -14.98 11.21 3.71
CA GLU A 54 -14.62 10.51 4.96
C GLU A 54 -13.53 9.43 4.79
N GLY A 55 -13.32 8.92 3.58
CA GLY A 55 -12.31 7.94 3.25
C GLY A 55 -12.75 6.49 3.49
N ALA A 56 -13.09 5.77 2.42
CA ALA A 56 -13.70 4.44 2.49
C ALA A 56 -12.69 3.29 2.52
N HIS A 57 -11.59 3.39 1.75
CA HIS A 57 -10.70 2.26 1.53
C HIS A 57 -9.27 2.68 1.19
N TRP A 58 -8.29 1.91 1.66
CA TRP A 58 -6.85 2.19 1.47
C TRP A 58 -6.22 1.19 0.52
N VAL A 59 -5.45 1.70 -0.45
CA VAL A 59 -4.70 0.92 -1.43
C VAL A 59 -3.24 1.39 -1.50
N ALA A 60 -2.35 0.52 -1.98
CA ALA A 60 -0.92 0.78 -2.01
C ALA A 60 -0.34 0.78 -3.43
N PHE A 61 0.58 1.70 -3.69
CA PHE A 61 1.27 1.84 -4.97
C PHE A 61 2.77 1.71 -4.73
N PHE A 62 3.41 0.80 -5.45
CA PHE A 62 4.86 0.64 -5.44
C PHE A 62 5.41 0.73 -6.86
N HIS A 63 6.22 1.75 -7.12
CA HIS A 63 6.89 1.97 -8.38
C HIS A 63 8.34 1.47 -8.28
N SER A 64 8.68 0.43 -9.07
CA SER A 64 10.07 -0.04 -9.16
C SER A 64 10.95 0.89 -10.01
N ASP A 65 10.32 1.60 -10.92
CA ASP A 65 10.88 2.56 -11.86
C ASP A 65 9.73 3.47 -12.34
N GLY A 66 10.05 4.50 -13.13
CA GLY A 66 9.07 5.47 -13.64
C GLY A 66 7.99 4.88 -14.57
N ASN A 67 8.11 3.63 -15.01
CA ASN A 67 7.22 3.00 -15.99
C ASN A 67 6.48 1.77 -15.45
N SER A 68 6.83 1.29 -14.25
CA SER A 68 6.36 0.03 -13.68
C SER A 68 5.68 0.26 -12.33
N LEU A 69 4.48 -0.28 -12.18
CA LEU A 69 3.66 -0.19 -10.97
C LEU A 69 3.27 -1.59 -10.48
N ASP A 70 3.58 -1.89 -9.22
CA ASP A 70 2.88 -2.90 -8.42
C ASP A 70 1.79 -2.18 -7.61
N PHE A 71 0.53 -2.34 -8.03
CA PHE A 71 -0.64 -1.89 -7.28
C PHE A 71 -1.11 -3.01 -6.36
N PHE A 72 -1.48 -2.67 -5.13
CA PHE A 72 -2.00 -3.63 -4.17
C PHE A 72 -3.30 -3.13 -3.55
N ASP A 73 -4.28 -4.02 -3.57
CA ASP A 73 -5.54 -3.89 -2.88
C ASP A 73 -5.82 -5.17 -2.08
N SER A 74 -6.19 -5.05 -0.80
CA SER A 74 -6.45 -6.21 0.05
C SER A 74 -7.70 -7.01 -0.34
N PHE A 75 -8.62 -6.41 -1.12
CA PHE A 75 -9.77 -7.11 -1.71
C PHE A 75 -9.48 -7.70 -3.09
N GLY A 76 -8.33 -7.40 -3.69
CA GLY A 76 -7.90 -7.96 -4.97
C GLY A 76 -8.52 -7.26 -6.19
N GLU A 77 -9.00 -6.03 -6.02
CA GLU A 77 -9.48 -5.19 -7.10
C GLU A 77 -8.32 -4.64 -7.94
N SER A 78 -8.65 -4.37 -9.20
CA SER A 78 -7.72 -3.70 -10.10
C SER A 78 -7.66 -2.20 -9.82
N PRO A 79 -6.56 -1.50 -10.13
CA PRO A 79 -6.54 -0.04 -10.01
C PRO A 79 -7.64 0.62 -10.85
N TYR A 80 -7.93 0.08 -12.03
CA TYR A 80 -8.93 0.63 -12.95
C TYR A 80 -10.37 0.48 -12.46
N SER A 81 -10.71 -0.64 -11.79
CA SER A 81 -12.04 -0.82 -11.19
C SER A 81 -12.27 0.15 -10.02
N LEU A 82 -11.18 0.59 -9.38
CA LEU A 82 -11.19 1.61 -8.33
C LEU A 82 -10.99 3.04 -8.86
N GLY A 83 -11.00 3.23 -10.18
CA GLY A 83 -10.88 4.56 -10.80
C GLY A 83 -9.47 5.15 -10.84
N PHE A 84 -8.44 4.37 -10.50
CA PHE A 84 -7.05 4.80 -10.58
C PHE A 84 -6.46 4.60 -11.97
N TYR A 85 -6.07 5.71 -12.59
CA TYR A 85 -5.36 5.74 -13.87
C TYR A 85 -4.04 6.50 -13.69
N VAL A 86 -2.94 5.76 -13.48
CA VAL A 86 -1.61 6.37 -13.36
C VAL A 86 -1.02 6.54 -14.76
N GLU A 87 -0.92 7.79 -15.20
CA GLU A 87 -0.37 8.12 -16.52
C GLU A 87 1.07 7.65 -16.71
N LYS A 88 1.48 7.42 -17.96
CA LYS A 88 2.84 7.01 -18.39
C LYS A 88 3.33 5.65 -17.88
N ILE A 89 2.56 4.96 -17.03
CA ILE A 89 2.85 3.58 -16.63
C ILE A 89 2.54 2.63 -17.79
N THR A 90 3.56 1.88 -18.22
CA THR A 90 3.44 0.89 -19.31
C THR A 90 3.33 -0.53 -18.78
N LYS A 91 3.69 -0.76 -17.51
CA LYS A 91 3.65 -2.08 -16.86
C LYS A 91 2.96 -1.99 -15.51
N THR A 92 1.70 -2.38 -15.46
CA THR A 92 0.93 -2.46 -14.22
C THR A 92 0.75 -3.93 -13.83
N ARG A 93 1.11 -4.26 -12.59
CA ARG A 93 0.79 -5.53 -11.94
C ARG A 93 -0.09 -5.23 -10.75
N TYR A 94 -1.08 -6.08 -10.51
CA TYR A 94 -1.93 -6.00 -9.32
C TYR A 94 -2.29 -7.39 -8.83
N ASN A 95 -2.62 -7.52 -7.55
CA ASN A 95 -3.12 -8.77 -7.02
C ASN A 95 -4.62 -8.92 -7.37
N GLN A 96 -5.02 -10.15 -7.69
CA GLN A 96 -6.41 -10.52 -8.03
C GLN A 96 -7.00 -11.46 -6.97
N VAL A 97 -6.39 -11.48 -5.79
CA VAL A 97 -6.74 -12.38 -4.70
C VAL A 97 -7.07 -11.51 -3.51
N GLN A 98 -8.32 -11.61 -3.04
CA GLN A 98 -8.74 -11.10 -1.75
C GLN A 98 -7.93 -11.80 -0.66
N VAL A 99 -7.34 -11.01 0.22
CA VAL A 99 -6.56 -11.49 1.38
C VAL A 99 -7.15 -11.02 2.72
N GLN A 100 -8.02 -10.01 2.70
CA GLN A 100 -8.70 -9.44 3.86
C GLN A 100 -10.16 -9.92 3.97
N SER A 101 -10.68 -9.98 5.20
CA SER A 101 -12.12 -10.17 5.43
C SER A 101 -12.94 -8.95 5.01
N LEU A 102 -14.06 -9.15 4.31
CA LEU A 102 -14.99 -8.05 3.95
C LEU A 102 -15.62 -7.34 5.17
N LEU A 103 -15.52 -7.95 6.36
CA LEU A 103 -16.05 -7.39 7.61
C LEU A 103 -14.97 -6.67 8.43
N SER A 104 -13.73 -6.60 7.93
CA SER A 104 -12.60 -5.99 8.62
C SER A 104 -12.26 -4.61 8.04
N ASP A 105 -11.78 -3.72 8.90
CA ASP A 105 -11.35 -2.35 8.62
C ASP A 105 -9.81 -2.20 8.53
N VAL A 106 -9.08 -3.30 8.31
CA VAL A 106 -7.61 -3.34 8.39
C VAL A 106 -6.88 -3.15 7.05
N CYS A 107 -7.52 -2.62 6.01
CA CYS A 107 -6.91 -2.46 4.67
C CYS A 107 -5.62 -1.61 4.70
N ALA A 108 -5.58 -0.59 5.54
CA ALA A 108 -4.35 0.20 5.79
C ALA A 108 -3.20 -0.66 6.32
N HIS A 109 -3.47 -1.62 7.21
CA HIS A 109 -2.43 -2.52 7.75
C HIS A 109 -1.84 -3.40 6.64
N TYR A 110 -2.68 -3.88 5.72
CA TYR A 110 -2.22 -4.61 4.54
C TYR A 110 -1.38 -3.74 3.61
N CYS A 111 -1.78 -2.49 3.37
CA CYS A 111 -1.01 -1.53 2.57
C CYS A 111 0.41 -1.35 3.14
N ILE A 112 0.51 -1.07 4.45
CA ILE A 112 1.79 -0.88 5.14
C ILE A 112 2.63 -2.16 5.08
N PHE A 113 2.03 -3.32 5.37
CA PHE A 113 2.69 -4.61 5.29
C PHE A 113 3.26 -4.86 3.88
N PHE A 114 2.45 -4.66 2.85
CA PHE A 114 2.84 -4.82 1.45
C PHE A 114 4.00 -3.90 1.09
N LEU A 115 3.90 -2.60 1.36
CA LEU A 115 4.93 -1.62 0.97
C LEU A 115 6.28 -1.91 1.62
N ILE A 116 6.30 -2.21 2.92
CA ILE A 116 7.55 -2.54 3.64
C ILE A 116 8.20 -3.79 3.05
N HIS A 117 7.42 -4.84 2.79
CA HIS A 117 7.97 -6.06 2.20
C HIS A 117 8.43 -5.85 0.75
N ARG A 118 7.69 -5.06 -0.04
CA ARG A 118 8.10 -4.72 -1.40
C ARG A 118 9.41 -3.93 -1.43
N ALA A 119 9.56 -2.97 -0.51
CA ALA A 119 10.79 -2.18 -0.37
C ALA A 119 12.00 -3.05 0.02
N HIS A 120 11.78 -4.13 0.77
CA HIS A 120 12.81 -5.15 1.05
C HIS A 120 13.02 -6.16 -0.10
N GLY A 121 12.47 -5.90 -1.30
CA GLY A 121 12.68 -6.72 -2.48
C GLY A 121 11.84 -8.00 -2.53
N VAL A 122 10.90 -8.22 -1.60
CA VAL A 122 10.01 -9.39 -1.64
C VAL A 122 9.02 -9.23 -2.80
N PRO A 123 8.92 -10.15 -3.77
CA PRO A 123 7.97 -10.02 -4.88
C PRO A 123 6.51 -10.05 -4.42
N MET A 124 5.62 -9.26 -5.03
CA MET A 124 4.19 -9.22 -4.69
C MET A 124 3.56 -10.60 -4.59
N ARG A 125 3.82 -11.50 -5.56
CA ARG A 125 3.29 -12.87 -5.54
C ARG A 125 3.63 -13.64 -4.25
N ASN A 126 4.81 -13.41 -3.66
CA ASN A 126 5.24 -14.08 -2.44
C ASN A 126 4.54 -13.47 -1.21
N ILE A 127 4.32 -12.16 -1.22
CA ILE A 127 3.55 -11.45 -0.19
C ILE A 127 2.11 -12.00 -0.16
N ILE A 128 1.45 -12.07 -1.33
CA ILE A 128 0.08 -12.61 -1.44
C ILE A 128 0.04 -14.09 -1.06
N ALA A 129 1.00 -14.90 -1.52
CA ALA A 129 1.05 -16.32 -1.25
C ALA A 129 1.08 -16.65 0.26
N LYS A 130 1.64 -15.76 1.07
CA LYS A 130 1.65 -15.89 2.54
C LYS A 130 0.24 -15.97 3.14
N PHE A 131 -0.74 -15.30 2.54
CA PHE A 131 -2.12 -15.23 3.04
C PHE A 131 -3.03 -16.27 2.39
N LYS A 132 -2.61 -16.95 1.32
CA LYS A 132 -3.42 -17.95 0.62
C LYS A 132 -3.74 -19.19 1.46
N SER A 133 -2.92 -19.52 2.45
CA SER A 133 -3.11 -20.65 3.33
C SER A 133 -3.92 -20.33 4.60
N PHE A 134 -4.29 -19.06 4.79
CA PHE A 134 -4.93 -18.58 6.02
C PHE A 134 -6.42 -18.36 5.81
N LYS A 135 -7.20 -18.49 6.88
CA LYS A 135 -8.53 -17.87 6.90
C LYS A 135 -8.35 -16.36 6.95
N TYR A 136 -9.30 -15.61 6.38
CA TYR A 136 -9.22 -14.14 6.35
C TYR A 136 -9.02 -13.52 7.74
N SER A 137 -9.70 -14.02 8.77
CA SER A 137 -9.52 -13.56 10.15
C SER A 137 -8.08 -13.73 10.67
N ASP A 138 -7.39 -14.79 10.25
CA ASP A 138 -6.03 -15.09 10.68
C ASP A 138 -5.04 -14.16 9.95
N SER A 139 -5.28 -13.89 8.66
CA SER A 139 -4.56 -12.89 7.88
C SER A 139 -4.71 -11.49 8.48
N ASP A 140 -5.93 -11.09 8.84
CA ASP A 140 -6.24 -9.78 9.42
C ASP A 140 -5.54 -9.62 10.78
N SER A 141 -5.59 -10.65 11.62
CA SER A 141 -4.87 -10.70 12.90
C SER A 141 -3.36 -10.65 12.70
N TYR A 142 -2.85 -11.30 11.65
CA TYR A 142 -1.42 -11.32 11.34
C TYR A 142 -0.91 -9.92 11.00
N VAL A 143 -1.58 -9.19 10.10
CA VAL A 143 -1.17 -7.83 9.74
C VAL A 143 -1.39 -6.85 10.89
N ALA A 144 -2.45 -6.99 11.68
CA ALA A 144 -2.66 -6.17 12.88
C ALA A 144 -1.51 -6.33 13.88
N ASN A 145 -1.09 -7.57 14.16
CA ASN A 145 0.05 -7.84 15.04
C ASN A 145 1.38 -7.30 14.47
N PHE A 146 1.55 -7.30 13.16
CA PHE A 146 2.71 -6.68 12.52
C PHE A 146 2.75 -5.16 12.76
N ILE A 147 1.62 -4.48 12.59
CA ILE A 147 1.50 -3.04 12.84
C ILE A 147 1.74 -2.69 14.31
N GLN A 148 1.18 -3.45 15.25
CA GLN A 148 1.40 -3.22 16.68
C GLN A 148 2.89 -3.28 17.05
N LYS A 149 3.67 -4.17 16.41
CA LYS A 149 5.12 -4.24 16.61
C LYS A 149 5.84 -2.99 16.07
N LEU A 150 5.47 -2.54 14.87
CA LEU A 150 6.02 -1.30 14.30
C LEU A 150 5.69 -0.08 15.17
N GLU A 151 4.47 0.03 15.67
CA GLU A 151 4.06 1.10 16.58
C GLU A 151 4.81 1.07 17.91
N HIS A 152 5.18 -0.12 18.39
CA HIS A 152 6.00 -0.27 19.59
C HIS A 152 7.45 0.15 19.34
N GLU A 153 8.01 -0.17 18.17
CA GLU A 153 9.36 0.28 17.76
C GLU A 153 9.44 1.80 17.61
N LEU A 154 8.39 2.43 17.07
CA LEU A 154 8.27 3.89 16.95
C LEU A 154 8.33 4.67 18.27
N LYS A 155 7.95 4.02 19.39
CA LYS A 155 7.87 4.66 20.71
C LYS A 155 9.19 4.56 21.51
N LYS A 156 10.18 3.84 20.99
CA LYS A 156 11.51 3.68 21.58
C LYS A 156 12.46 4.72 21.03
#